data_AF-A0A9R1RRS5-F1
#
_entry.id   AF-A0A9R1RRS5-F1
#
_cell.length_a   1.000
_cell.length_b   1.000
_cell.length_c   1.000
_cell.angle_alpha   90.00
_cell.angle_beta   90.00
_cell.angle_gamma   90.00
#
_symmetry.space_group_name_H-M   'P 1'
#
loop_
_entity.id
_entity.type
_entity.pdbx_description
1 polymer ?
#
loop_
_entity_poly.entity_id
_entity_poly.type
_entity_poly.pdbx_seq_one_letter_code
_entity_poly.pdbx_strand_id
1 'polypeptide(L)'
;MTIAIFQCLKQSISLGCFPRLKIVHTSRKFMAKIYIPVVNWFLLASCLGFILLFRSTSDVGNAYAIAELGVMIMATVYVTLIMLLIWETNIIKVISFLITFLSLELIFFSSALSSVGDGGWALLVFASGLVMIMFIWNYGTKLKYDSELKQKLSRDLMRKLGPNLGTMRAPGLGLVYSEIVTGVPAIFGHFLTALPAIHSIIVFVCVRNVPVPAVPQSERYVHGL
;
A
#
# COMPACT_ATOMS: atom_id res chain seq x y z
N MET A 1 13.93 -13.24 9.07
CA MET A 1 13.62 -11.80 8.93
C MET A 1 13.06 -11.42 7.55
N THR A 2 13.66 -11.85 6.43
CA THR A 2 13.23 -11.46 5.06
C THR A 2 11.76 -11.76 4.72
N ILE A 3 11.20 -12.85 5.24
CA ILE A 3 9.78 -13.20 5.03
C ILE A 3 8.84 -12.13 5.59
N ALA A 4 9.14 -11.57 6.77
CA ALA A 4 8.33 -10.51 7.39
C ALA A 4 8.34 -9.23 6.53
N ILE A 5 9.50 -8.88 5.96
CA ILE A 5 9.65 -7.74 5.05
C ILE A 5 8.77 -7.95 3.81
N PHE A 6 8.75 -9.15 3.22
CA PHE A 6 7.91 -9.43 2.05
C PHE A 6 6.41 -9.36 2.36
N GLN A 7 5.98 -9.79 3.55
CA GLN A 7 4.58 -9.64 3.99
C GLN A 7 4.20 -8.18 4.20
N CYS A 8 5.05 -7.41 4.88
CA CYS A 8 4.84 -5.98 5.11
C CYS A 8 4.74 -5.23 3.77
N LEU A 9 5.66 -5.48 2.83
CA LEU A 9 5.62 -4.88 1.49
C LEU A 9 4.36 -5.26 0.71
N LYS A 10 3.91 -6.53 0.80
CA LYS A 10 2.64 -6.94 0.19
C LYS A 10 1.47 -6.13 0.74
N GLN A 11 1.43 -5.92 2.06
CA GLN A 11 0.39 -5.13 2.71
C GLN A 11 0.47 -3.65 2.29
N SER A 12 1.68 -3.07 2.20
CA SER A 12 1.88 -1.70 1.70
C SER A 12 1.46 -1.53 0.23
N ILE A 13 1.74 -2.50 -0.63
CA ILE A 13 1.28 -2.52 -2.04
C ILE A 13 -0.25 -2.57 -2.09
N SER A 14 -0.88 -3.38 -1.22
CA SER A 14 -2.35 -3.47 -1.13
C SER A 14 -2.99 -2.15 -0.68
N LEU A 15 -2.30 -1.36 0.14
CA LEU A 15 -2.73 -0.04 0.60
C LEU A 15 -2.45 1.08 -0.44
N GLY A 16 -1.77 0.78 -1.55
CA GLY A 16 -1.39 1.75 -2.57
C GLY A 16 -0.18 2.62 -2.20
N CYS A 17 0.48 2.33 -1.06
CA CYS A 17 1.63 3.09 -0.57
C CYS A 17 2.96 2.70 -1.24
N PHE A 18 2.96 1.71 -2.14
CA PHE A 18 4.17 1.19 -2.78
C PHE A 18 3.90 0.78 -4.24
N PRO A 19 4.88 0.93 -5.15
CA PRO A 19 4.75 0.45 -6.54
C PRO A 19 4.41 -1.03 -6.60
N ARG A 20 3.60 -1.40 -7.62
CA ARG A 20 3.28 -2.81 -7.88
C ARG A 20 4.55 -3.55 -8.31
N LEU A 21 5.09 -4.36 -7.42
CA LEU A 21 6.24 -5.22 -7.70
C LEU A 21 5.78 -6.62 -8.15
N LYS A 22 6.62 -7.29 -8.96
CA LYS A 22 6.37 -8.67 -9.38
C LYS A 22 6.53 -9.61 -8.18
N ILE A 23 5.42 -10.13 -7.69
CA ILE A 23 5.38 -11.08 -6.59
C ILE A 23 5.47 -12.50 -7.16
N VAL A 24 6.49 -13.25 -6.74
CA VAL A 24 6.64 -14.67 -7.08
C VAL A 24 6.18 -15.50 -5.88
N HIS A 25 5.16 -16.32 -6.07
CA HIS A 25 4.68 -17.24 -5.05
C HIS A 25 5.53 -18.51 -5.11
N THR A 26 6.45 -18.67 -4.16
CA THR A 26 7.41 -19.78 -4.16
C THR A 26 6.76 -21.13 -3.82
N SER A 27 5.52 -21.16 -3.29
CA SER A 27 4.79 -22.40 -3.05
C SER A 27 3.27 -22.25 -3.20
N ARG A 28 2.62 -23.20 -3.88
CA ARG A 28 1.15 -23.32 -3.96
C ARG A 28 0.52 -23.82 -2.65
N LYS A 29 1.30 -24.44 -1.75
CA LYS A 29 0.82 -25.05 -0.49
C LYS A 29 0.89 -24.10 0.71
N PHE A 30 1.79 -23.11 0.66
CA PHE A 30 1.95 -22.12 1.73
C PHE A 30 1.92 -20.70 1.14
N MET A 31 0.73 -20.09 1.15
CA MET A 31 0.48 -18.72 0.70
C MET A 31 1.33 -17.67 1.44
N ALA A 32 1.90 -18.04 2.59
CA ALA A 32 2.78 -17.21 3.42
C ALA A 32 4.24 -17.10 2.90
N LYS A 33 4.67 -17.94 1.96
CA LYS A 33 6.02 -17.86 1.36
C LYS A 33 6.00 -17.02 0.09
N ILE A 34 6.04 -15.71 0.30
CA ILE A 34 6.07 -14.69 -0.75
C ILE A 34 7.53 -14.33 -1.01
N TYR A 35 7.95 -14.32 -2.27
CA TYR A 35 9.28 -13.90 -2.68
C TYR A 35 9.18 -12.76 -3.68
N ILE A 36 9.90 -11.67 -3.42
CA ILE A 36 9.97 -10.52 -4.32
C ILE A 36 11.44 -10.36 -4.73
N PRO A 37 11.84 -10.77 -5.95
CA PRO A 37 13.24 -10.86 -6.35
C PRO A 37 13.96 -9.51 -6.27
N VAL A 38 13.29 -8.45 -6.73
CA VAL A 38 13.82 -7.08 -6.75
C VAL A 38 14.15 -6.59 -5.34
N VAL A 39 13.24 -6.85 -4.38
CA VAL A 39 13.43 -6.47 -2.98
C VAL A 39 14.56 -7.28 -2.36
N ASN A 40 14.69 -8.56 -2.70
CA ASN A 40 15.77 -9.39 -2.18
C ASN A 40 17.16 -8.86 -2.59
N TRP A 41 17.32 -8.47 -3.86
CA TRP A 41 18.55 -7.83 -4.34
C TRP A 41 18.78 -6.47 -3.68
N PHE A 42 17.73 -5.66 -3.51
CA PHE A 42 17.80 -4.39 -2.80
C PHE A 42 18.22 -4.56 -1.33
N LEU A 43 17.66 -5.54 -0.63
CA LEU A 43 18.02 -5.87 0.76
C LEU A 43 19.48 -6.32 0.86
N LEU A 44 19.95 -7.13 -0.08
CA LEU A 44 21.34 -7.56 -0.14
C LEU A 44 22.29 -6.37 -0.35
N ALA A 45 21.99 -5.50 -1.31
CA ALA A 45 22.79 -4.29 -1.56
C ALA A 45 22.78 -3.34 -0.36
N SER A 46 21.62 -3.13 0.27
CA SER A 46 21.50 -2.30 1.46
C SER A 46 22.30 -2.86 2.63
N CYS A 47 22.20 -4.18 2.88
CA CYS A 47 22.94 -4.84 3.94
C CYS A 47 24.46 -4.72 3.75
N LEU A 48 24.95 -4.93 2.51
CA LEU A 48 26.36 -4.70 2.18
C LEU A 48 26.76 -3.24 2.39
N GLY A 49 25.92 -2.28 1.97
CA GLY A 49 26.14 -0.85 2.22
C GLY A 49 26.24 -0.51 3.71
N PHE A 50 25.36 -1.08 4.53
CA PHE A 50 25.40 -0.91 5.99
C PHE A 50 26.65 -1.50 6.63
N ILE A 51 27.08 -2.69 6.21
CA ILE A 51 28.31 -3.32 6.73
C ILE A 51 29.55 -2.47 6.38
N LEU A 52 29.57 -1.84 5.20
CA LEU A 52 30.67 -0.96 4.79
C LEU A 52 30.64 0.39 5.52
N LEU A 53 29.44 0.92 5.78
CA LEU A 53 29.23 2.22 6.42
C LEU A 53 29.42 2.16 7.93
N PHE A 54 28.98 1.08 8.56
CA PHE A 54 29.05 0.88 10.01
C PHE A 54 30.08 -0.18 10.35
N ARG A 55 31.20 0.28 10.91
CA ARG A 55 32.30 -0.59 11.34
C ARG A 55 32.13 -1.10 12.78
N SER A 56 31.20 -0.52 13.53
CA SER A 56 30.89 -0.84 14.94
C SER A 56 29.49 -1.45 15.03
N THR A 57 29.39 -2.58 15.74
CA THR A 57 28.10 -3.26 16.01
C THR A 57 27.24 -2.49 17.00
N SER A 58 27.85 -1.67 17.86
CA SER A 58 27.16 -0.89 18.89
C SER A 58 26.28 0.19 18.25
N ASP A 59 26.81 0.88 17.24
CA ASP A 59 26.15 2.01 16.58
C ASP A 59 24.92 1.53 15.79
N VAL A 60 25.05 0.36 15.14
CA VAL A 60 23.94 -0.32 14.44
C VAL A 60 22.86 -0.77 15.43
N GLY A 61 23.27 -1.33 16.57
CA GLY A 61 22.36 -1.79 17.62
C GLY A 61 21.54 -0.63 18.20
N ASN A 62 22.18 0.50 18.48
CA ASN A 62 21.47 1.67 18.98
C ASN A 62 20.48 2.24 17.94
N ALA A 63 20.90 2.34 16.68
CA ALA A 63 20.03 2.84 15.61
C ALA A 63 18.81 1.92 15.37
N TYR A 64 19.00 0.60 15.45
CA TYR A 64 17.92 -0.37 15.42
C TYR A 64 16.96 -0.20 16.60
N ALA A 65 17.49 0.03 17.81
CA ALA A 65 16.68 0.26 19.01
C ALA A 65 15.75 1.48 18.85
N ILE A 66 16.22 2.57 18.24
CA ILE A 66 15.38 3.75 17.97
C ILE A 66 14.22 3.40 17.05
N ALA A 67 14.48 2.65 15.97
CA ALA A 67 13.45 2.24 15.03
C ALA A 67 12.41 1.31 15.70
N GLU A 68 12.87 0.33 16.47
CA GLU A 68 12.01 -0.61 17.20
C GLU A 68 11.15 0.10 18.26
N LEU A 69 11.74 1.04 19.02
CA LEU A 69 11.00 1.88 19.99
C LEU A 69 9.93 2.73 19.30
N GLY A 70 10.21 3.27 18.11
CA GLY A 70 9.22 4.01 17.33
C GLY A 70 8.03 3.13 16.92
N VAL A 71 8.28 1.90 16.49
CA VAL A 71 7.22 0.92 16.18
C VAL A 71 6.43 0.56 17.44
N MET A 72 7.11 0.42 18.58
CA MET A 72 6.48 0.11 19.87
C MET A 72 5.53 1.23 20.31
N ILE A 73 5.95 2.50 20.22
CA ILE A 73 5.09 3.67 20.50
C ILE A 73 3.85 3.67 19.60
N MET A 74 4.05 3.44 18.29
CA MET A 74 2.93 3.38 17.35
C MET A 74 1.96 2.23 17.67
N ALA A 75 2.48 1.08 18.09
CA ALA A 75 1.67 -0.05 18.53
C ALA A 75 0.89 0.28 19.82
N THR A 76 1.52 0.92 20.81
CA THR A 76 0.87 1.34 22.05
C THR A 76 -0.26 2.33 21.79
N VAL A 77 -0.06 3.30 20.90
CA VAL A 77 -1.13 4.21 20.45
C VAL A 77 -2.25 3.44 19.76
N TYR A 78 -1.92 2.50 18.86
CA TYR A 78 -2.91 1.71 18.13
C TYR A 78 -3.75 0.81 19.05
N VAL A 79 -3.11 0.13 20.01
CA VAL A 79 -3.79 -0.67 21.03
C VAL A 79 -4.68 0.21 21.90
N THR A 80 -4.22 1.41 22.27
CA THR A 80 -5.03 2.38 23.03
C THR A 80 -6.29 2.78 22.25
N LEU A 81 -6.16 3.05 20.94
CA LEU A 81 -7.32 3.32 20.08
C LEU A 81 -8.27 2.13 19.99
N ILE A 82 -7.76 0.90 19.91
CA ILE A 82 -8.58 -0.32 19.93
C ILE A 82 -9.33 -0.47 21.26
N MET A 83 -8.66 -0.26 22.38
CA MET A 83 -9.29 -0.33 23.71
C MET A 83 -10.42 0.69 23.87
N LEU A 84 -10.25 1.87 23.27
CA LEU A 84 -11.24 2.95 23.32
C LEU A 84 -12.42 2.71 22.37
N LEU A 85 -12.15 2.31 21.12
CA LEU A 85 -13.16 2.24 20.05
C LEU A 85 -13.84 0.88 19.90
N ILE A 86 -13.14 -0.22 20.21
CA ILE A 86 -13.63 -1.58 19.97
C ILE A 86 -14.04 -2.25 21.28
N TRP A 87 -13.22 -2.13 22.32
CA TRP A 87 -13.49 -2.79 23.61
C TRP A 87 -14.33 -1.94 24.58
N GLU A 88 -14.63 -0.68 24.23
CA GLU A 88 -15.41 0.27 25.04
C GLU A 88 -15.07 0.22 26.54
N THR A 89 -13.77 0.07 26.84
CA THR A 89 -13.31 -0.13 28.22
C THR A 89 -13.35 1.20 28.97
N ASN A 90 -13.59 1.17 30.29
CA ASN A 90 -13.58 2.37 31.13
C ASN A 90 -12.32 3.23 30.88
N ILE A 91 -12.53 4.52 30.60
CA ILE A 91 -11.51 5.51 30.24
C ILE A 91 -10.34 5.51 31.24
N ILE A 92 -10.60 5.29 32.53
CA ILE A 92 -9.56 5.26 33.57
C ILE A 92 -8.54 4.14 33.30
N LYS A 93 -9.00 2.95 32.88
CA LYS A 93 -8.11 1.82 32.56
C LYS A 93 -7.31 2.09 31.29
N VAL A 94 -7.93 2.71 30.29
CA VAL A 94 -7.28 3.08 29.01
C VAL A 94 -6.17 4.11 29.27
N ILE A 95 -6.47 5.15 30.04
CA ILE A 95 -5.47 6.18 30.41
C ILE A 95 -4.35 5.57 31.24
N SER A 96 -4.66 4.71 32.21
CA SER A 96 -3.63 4.03 33.01
C SER A 96 -2.71 3.18 32.14
N PHE A 97 -3.25 2.40 31.21
CA PHE A 97 -2.46 1.61 30.26
C PHE A 97 -1.56 2.52 29.40
N LEU A 98 -2.14 3.54 28.78
CA LEU A 98 -1.41 4.48 27.93
C LEU A 98 -0.26 5.13 28.70
N ILE A 99 -0.51 5.66 29.90
CA ILE A 99 0.51 6.33 30.70
C ILE A 99 1.63 5.35 31.08
N THR A 100 1.30 4.15 31.54
CA THR A 100 2.32 3.17 31.95
C THR A 100 3.23 2.75 30.79
N PHE A 101 2.66 2.38 29.64
CA PHE A 101 3.46 1.91 28.51
C PHE A 101 4.19 3.06 27.81
N LEU A 102 3.51 4.18 27.56
CA LEU A 102 4.09 5.33 26.88
C LEU A 102 5.20 5.98 27.73
N SER A 103 5.07 6.03 29.06
CA SER A 103 6.13 6.58 29.91
C SER A 103 7.39 5.71 29.87
N LEU A 104 7.26 4.39 29.93
CA LEU A 104 8.40 3.48 29.78
C LEU A 104 9.06 3.65 28.41
N GLU A 105 8.27 3.66 27.35
CA GLU A 105 8.74 3.89 25.98
C GLU A 105 9.49 5.22 25.83
N LEU A 106 8.95 6.31 26.39
CA LEU A 106 9.57 7.63 26.32
C LEU A 106 10.90 7.69 27.09
N ILE A 107 11.01 7.00 28.22
CA ILE A 107 12.27 6.90 28.97
C ILE A 107 13.33 6.18 28.13
N PHE A 108 12.99 5.02 27.55
CA PHE A 108 13.89 4.29 26.66
C PHE A 108 14.23 5.08 25.40
N PHE A 109 13.26 5.79 24.82
CA PHE A 109 13.46 6.61 23.64
C PHE A 109 14.41 7.78 23.92
N SER A 110 14.27 8.45 25.07
CA SER A 110 15.17 9.53 25.50
C SER A 110 16.61 9.03 25.67
N SER A 111 16.78 7.84 26.25
CA SER A 111 18.10 7.19 26.37
C SER A 111 18.70 6.85 25.00
N ALA A 112 17.91 6.29 24.09
CA ALA A 112 18.35 5.93 22.75
C ALA A 112 18.70 7.17 21.90
N LEU A 113 17.97 8.29 22.08
CA LEU A 113 18.21 9.55 21.39
C LEU A 113 19.56 10.17 21.74
N SER A 114 20.00 10.01 23.00
CA SER A 114 21.31 10.49 23.45
C SER A 114 22.47 9.79 22.74
N SER A 115 22.26 8.55 22.30
CA SER A 115 23.25 7.74 21.60
C SER A 115 23.21 7.91 20.06
N VAL A 116 22.37 8.81 19.54
CA VAL A 116 22.28 9.09 18.08
C VAL A 116 23.53 9.80 17.55
N GLY A 117 24.15 10.63 18.39
CA GLY A 117 25.36 11.38 18.03
C GLY A 117 26.54 10.49 17.65
N ASP A 118 26.59 9.27 18.20
CA ASP A 118 27.73 8.35 18.07
C ASP A 118 27.66 7.45 16.83
N GLY A 119 26.75 7.72 15.88
CA GLY A 119 26.72 7.04 14.57
C GLY A 119 25.33 6.61 14.11
N GLY A 120 24.30 6.64 14.97
CA GLY A 120 22.95 6.19 14.64
C GLY A 120 22.23 7.04 13.57
N TRP A 121 22.74 8.23 13.27
CA TRP A 121 22.18 9.14 12.27
C TRP A 121 22.12 8.55 10.86
N ALA A 122 23.07 7.70 10.46
CA ALA A 122 23.14 7.18 9.09
C ALA A 122 21.97 6.21 8.77
N LEU A 123 21.53 5.40 9.74
CA LEU A 123 20.36 4.54 9.57
C LEU A 123 19.07 5.37 9.55
N LEU A 124 19.00 6.46 10.33
CA LEU A 124 17.87 7.39 10.30
C LEU A 124 17.74 8.09 8.94
N VAL A 125 18.86 8.51 8.33
CA VAL A 125 18.88 9.08 6.97
C VAL A 125 18.42 8.05 5.93
N PHE A 126 18.87 6.79 6.05
CA PHE A 126 18.40 5.74 5.15
C PHE A 126 16.90 5.48 5.31
N ALA A 127 16.40 5.40 6.54
CA ALA A 127 14.98 5.21 6.82
C ALA A 127 14.13 6.37 6.29
N SER A 128 14.57 7.62 6.47
CA SER A 128 13.85 8.80 5.97
C SER A 128 13.80 8.82 4.44
N GLY A 129 14.86 8.40 3.75
CA GLY A 129 14.87 8.23 2.30
C GLY A 129 13.82 7.21 1.82
N LEU A 130 13.71 6.07 2.49
CA LEU A 130 12.67 5.08 2.17
C LEU A 130 11.26 5.61 2.40
N VAL A 131 11.02 6.30 3.52
CA VAL A 131 9.73 6.93 3.82
C VAL A 131 9.38 7.98 2.78
N MET A 132 10.35 8.78 2.31
CA MET A 132 10.12 9.78 1.27
C MET A 132 9.69 9.13 -0.05
N ILE A 133 10.32 8.03 -0.46
CA ILE A 133 9.93 7.28 -1.66
C ILE A 133 8.49 6.78 -1.53
N MET A 134 8.14 6.19 -0.38
CA MET A 134 6.77 5.72 -0.11
C MET A 134 5.76 6.87 -0.12
N PHE A 135 6.11 8.02 0.46
CA PHE A 135 5.25 9.19 0.54
C PHE A 135 4.98 9.78 -0.84
N ILE A 136 6.03 9.97 -1.65
CA ILE A 136 5.93 10.45 -3.03
C ILE A 136 5.06 9.51 -3.86
N TRP A 137 5.27 8.19 -3.74
CA TRP A 137 4.49 7.20 -4.48
C TRP A 137 3.00 7.22 -4.09
N ASN A 138 2.72 7.26 -2.79
CA ASN A 138 1.36 7.33 -2.28
C ASN A 138 0.66 8.62 -2.73
N TYR A 139 1.36 9.75 -2.69
CA TYR A 139 0.86 11.03 -3.16
C TYR A 139 0.55 11.00 -4.66
N GLY A 140 1.48 10.50 -5.48
CA GLY A 140 1.27 10.37 -6.93
C GLY A 140 0.12 9.43 -7.29
N THR A 141 -0.01 8.30 -6.57
CA THR A 141 -1.11 7.35 -6.78
C THR A 141 -2.46 7.98 -6.40
N LYS A 142 -2.53 8.73 -5.30
CA LYS A 142 -3.75 9.49 -4.93
C LYS A 142 -4.09 10.56 -5.95
N LEU A 143 -3.11 11.30 -6.45
CA LEU A 143 -3.33 12.35 -7.42
C LEU A 143 -3.79 11.78 -8.77
N LYS A 144 -3.21 10.67 -9.21
CA LYS A 144 -3.66 9.92 -10.40
C LYS A 144 -5.12 9.48 -10.23
N TYR A 145 -5.45 8.88 -9.08
CA TYR A 145 -6.80 8.42 -8.79
C TYR A 145 -7.81 9.58 -8.77
N ASP A 146 -7.51 10.69 -8.11
CA ASP A 146 -8.36 11.89 -8.10
C ASP A 146 -8.52 12.51 -9.50
N SER A 147 -7.46 12.49 -10.32
CA SER A 147 -7.53 12.97 -11.70
C SER A 147 -8.42 12.08 -12.57
N GLU A 148 -8.32 10.76 -12.41
CA GLU A 148 -9.18 9.80 -13.10
C GLU A 148 -10.64 9.90 -12.64
N LEU A 149 -10.89 10.25 -11.36
CA LEU A 149 -12.24 10.55 -10.86
C LEU A 149 -12.81 11.84 -11.48
N LYS A 150 -11.99 12.87 -11.65
CA LYS A 150 -12.40 14.17 -12.24
C LYS A 150 -12.62 14.09 -13.75
N GLN A 151 -11.83 13.29 -14.46
CA GLN A 151 -12.00 13.04 -15.90
C GLN A 151 -13.05 11.96 -16.22
N LYS A 152 -13.84 11.49 -15.24
CA LYS A 152 -14.96 10.59 -15.52
C LYS A 152 -15.82 11.16 -16.64
N LEU A 153 -15.94 10.42 -17.72
CA LEU A 153 -16.94 10.69 -18.74
C LEU A 153 -18.30 10.55 -18.05
N SER A 154 -19.00 11.67 -17.87
CA SER A 154 -20.37 11.65 -17.39
C SER A 154 -21.18 10.72 -18.32
N ARG A 155 -22.04 9.89 -17.74
CA ARG A 155 -22.92 8.96 -18.48
C ARG A 155 -23.69 9.71 -19.59
N ASP A 156 -23.95 11.01 -19.37
CA ASP A 156 -24.57 11.92 -20.34
C ASP A 156 -23.73 12.20 -21.59
N LEU A 157 -22.39 12.29 -21.46
CA LEU A 157 -21.52 12.52 -22.62
C LEU A 157 -21.49 11.28 -23.51
N MET A 158 -21.42 10.08 -22.92
CA MET A 158 -21.55 8.82 -23.68
C MET A 158 -22.91 8.68 -24.37
N ARG A 159 -24.00 9.12 -23.73
CA ARG A 159 -25.33 9.07 -24.34
C ARG A 159 -25.49 10.05 -25.51
N LYS A 160 -24.84 11.22 -25.44
CA LYS A 160 -24.77 12.20 -26.53
C LYS A 160 -23.83 11.78 -27.67
N LEU A 161 -22.75 11.07 -27.35
CA LEU A 161 -21.75 10.57 -28.30
C LEU A 161 -22.17 9.25 -28.97
N GLY A 162 -23.01 8.45 -28.31
CA GLY A 162 -23.46 7.12 -28.73
C GLY A 162 -24.15 7.01 -30.11
N PRO A 163 -24.84 8.02 -30.66
CA PRO A 163 -25.37 7.96 -32.03
C PRO A 163 -24.28 8.07 -33.11
N ASN A 164 -23.14 8.69 -32.80
CA ASN A 164 -22.11 9.07 -33.78
C ASN A 164 -20.76 8.33 -33.61
N LEU A 165 -20.57 7.56 -32.52
CA LEU A 165 -19.34 6.82 -32.27
C LEU A 165 -19.48 5.32 -32.54
N GLY A 166 -18.71 4.85 -33.54
CA GLY A 166 -18.56 3.44 -33.90
C GLY A 166 -19.58 2.96 -34.92
N THR A 167 -19.30 3.22 -36.20
CA THR A 167 -20.13 2.78 -37.35
C THR A 167 -20.07 1.27 -37.60
N MET A 168 -19.10 0.55 -37.01
CA MET A 168 -19.00 -0.90 -37.12
C MET A 168 -19.05 -1.58 -35.73
N ARG A 169 -20.11 -2.36 -35.49
CA ARG A 169 -20.20 -3.22 -34.30
C ARG A 169 -19.71 -4.63 -34.64
N ALA A 170 -18.58 -5.01 -34.06
CA ALA A 170 -18.07 -6.37 -34.19
C ALA A 170 -18.83 -7.30 -33.22
N PRO A 171 -19.31 -8.47 -33.67
CA PRO A 171 -19.89 -9.45 -32.76
C PRO A 171 -18.82 -9.98 -31.80
N GLY A 172 -19.06 -9.84 -30.49
CA GLY A 172 -18.14 -10.31 -29.45
C GLY A 172 -18.23 -9.55 -28.13
N LEU A 173 -17.42 -10.00 -27.17
CA LEU A 173 -17.33 -9.47 -25.81
C LEU A 173 -16.02 -8.67 -25.65
N GLY A 174 -16.12 -7.36 -25.41
CA GLY A 174 -15.00 -6.51 -25.04
C GLY A 174 -14.88 -6.38 -23.52
N LEU A 175 -13.73 -6.76 -22.96
CA LEU A 175 -13.43 -6.55 -21.54
C LEU A 175 -12.54 -5.32 -21.41
N VAL A 176 -13.03 -4.28 -20.73
CA VAL A 176 -12.26 -3.07 -20.46
C VAL A 176 -11.95 -3.01 -18.97
N TYR A 177 -10.67 -3.11 -18.61
CA TYR A 177 -10.24 -2.95 -17.23
C TYR A 177 -10.39 -1.49 -16.80
N SER A 178 -10.99 -1.27 -15.64
CA SER A 178 -11.24 0.05 -15.08
C SER A 178 -10.85 0.10 -13.60
N GLU A 179 -10.05 1.10 -13.20
CA GLU A 179 -9.71 1.31 -11.79
C GLU A 179 -10.83 2.02 -11.01
N ILE A 180 -11.85 2.54 -11.70
CA ILE A 180 -13.01 3.22 -11.10
C ILE A 180 -14.20 2.27 -10.91
N VAL A 181 -14.84 2.35 -9.74
CA VAL A 181 -16.00 1.52 -9.35
C VAL A 181 -17.30 1.99 -9.99
N THR A 182 -17.38 3.27 -10.36
CA THR A 182 -18.58 3.89 -10.92
C THR A 182 -18.21 4.84 -12.06
N GLY A 183 -18.80 4.62 -13.23
CA GLY A 183 -18.59 5.43 -14.43
C GLY A 183 -17.63 4.80 -15.43
N VAL A 184 -17.54 5.41 -16.61
CA VAL A 184 -16.72 4.92 -17.73
C VAL A 184 -15.37 5.64 -17.70
N PRO A 185 -14.25 4.90 -17.76
CA PRO A 185 -12.92 5.49 -17.69
C PRO A 185 -12.68 6.44 -18.87
N ALA A 186 -12.03 7.58 -18.62
CA ALA A 186 -11.73 8.59 -19.64
C ALA A 186 -10.98 8.01 -20.85
N ILE A 187 -10.11 7.02 -20.60
CA ILE A 187 -9.36 6.25 -21.60
C ILE A 187 -10.28 5.58 -22.62
N PHE A 188 -11.50 5.18 -22.23
CA PHE A 188 -12.45 4.61 -23.17
C PHE A 188 -12.92 5.64 -24.20
N GLY A 189 -13.07 6.91 -23.83
CA GLY A 189 -13.39 7.98 -24.79
C GLY A 189 -12.31 8.12 -25.87
N HIS A 190 -11.03 8.09 -25.48
CA HIS A 190 -9.91 8.09 -26.43
C HIS A 190 -9.82 6.81 -27.25
N PHE A 191 -10.15 5.66 -26.66
CA PHE A 191 -10.21 4.38 -27.37
C PHE A 191 -11.28 4.41 -28.47
N LEU A 192 -12.45 4.98 -28.17
CA LEU A 192 -13.55 5.11 -29.13
C LEU A 192 -13.24 6.09 -30.28
N THR A 193 -12.47 7.15 -30.04
CA THR A 193 -12.06 8.08 -31.12
C THR A 193 -10.94 7.51 -31.97
N ALA A 194 -10.11 6.61 -31.43
CA ALA A 194 -8.99 6.00 -32.15
C ALA A 194 -9.39 4.75 -32.96
N LEU A 195 -10.47 4.05 -32.58
CA LEU A 195 -10.88 2.80 -33.21
C LEU A 195 -12.30 2.87 -33.80
N PRO A 196 -12.47 2.56 -35.10
CA PRO A 196 -13.78 2.60 -35.76
C PRO A 196 -14.68 1.38 -35.45
N ALA A 197 -14.19 0.40 -34.68
CA ALA A 197 -14.91 -0.84 -34.38
C ALA A 197 -15.08 -1.05 -32.88
N ILE A 198 -16.32 -1.30 -32.45
CA ILE A 198 -16.69 -1.54 -31.04
C ILE A 198 -17.35 -2.92 -30.92
N HIS A 199 -17.07 -3.66 -29.84
CA HIS A 199 -17.70 -4.96 -29.58
C HIS A 199 -19.18 -4.80 -29.18
N SER A 200 -20.02 -5.78 -29.54
CA SER A 200 -21.47 -5.77 -29.23
C SER A 200 -21.79 -5.70 -27.74
N ILE A 201 -20.94 -6.28 -26.89
CA ILE A 201 -21.10 -6.26 -25.43
C ILE A 201 -19.77 -5.78 -24.84
N ILE A 202 -19.80 -4.74 -24.02
CA ILE A 202 -18.62 -4.22 -23.31
C ILE A 202 -18.86 -4.36 -21.82
N VAL A 203 -17.95 -5.05 -21.14
CA VAL A 203 -17.99 -5.22 -19.69
C VAL A 203 -16.81 -4.48 -19.09
N PHE A 204 -17.09 -3.50 -18.24
CA PHE A 204 -16.08 -2.80 -17.47
C PHE A 204 -15.76 -3.61 -16.21
N VAL A 205 -14.52 -4.09 -16.10
CA VAL A 205 -14.09 -4.92 -14.97
C VAL A 205 -13.21 -4.10 -14.04
N CYS A 206 -13.65 -3.92 -12.81
CA CYS A 206 -12.85 -3.32 -11.75
C CYS A 206 -12.38 -4.40 -10.77
N VAL A 207 -11.06 -4.58 -10.65
CA VAL A 207 -10.48 -5.54 -9.71
C VAL A 207 -10.00 -4.80 -8.47
N ARG A 208 -10.70 -5.00 -7.35
CA ARG A 208 -10.26 -4.55 -6.04
C ARG A 208 -9.69 -5.72 -5.24
N ASN A 209 -8.51 -5.53 -4.69
CA ASN A 209 -7.94 -6.47 -3.74
C ASN A 209 -8.49 -6.18 -2.34
N VAL A 210 -9.08 -7.19 -1.73
CA VAL A 210 -9.62 -7.13 -0.37
C VAL A 210 -8.65 -7.90 0.53
N PRO A 211 -8.38 -7.45 1.78
CA PRO A 211 -7.41 -8.11 2.67
C PRO A 211 -7.92 -9.42 3.30
N VAL A 212 -8.74 -10.19 2.58
CA VAL A 212 -9.24 -11.50 3.01
C VAL A 212 -8.66 -12.62 2.14
N PRO A 213 -8.30 -13.78 2.71
CA PRO A 213 -7.61 -14.86 1.98
C PRO A 213 -8.47 -15.52 0.89
N ALA A 214 -9.79 -15.56 1.09
CA ALA A 214 -10.75 -15.96 0.07
C ALA A 214 -12.04 -15.15 0.25
N VAL A 215 -12.46 -14.44 -0.80
CA VAL A 215 -13.78 -13.79 -0.82
C VAL A 215 -14.83 -14.87 -1.10
N PRO A 216 -15.93 -14.93 -0.32
CA PRO A 216 -17.07 -15.79 -0.59
C PRO A 216 -17.58 -15.62 -2.03
N GLN A 217 -18.06 -16.70 -2.64
CA GLN A 217 -18.43 -16.69 -4.06
C GLN A 217 -19.53 -15.65 -4.37
N SER A 218 -20.39 -15.36 -3.39
CA SER A 218 -21.44 -14.32 -3.42
C SER A 218 -20.93 -12.88 -3.37
N GLU A 219 -19.73 -12.63 -2.83
CA GLU A 219 -19.13 -11.30 -2.69
C GLU A 219 -18.04 -11.01 -3.74
N ARG A 220 -17.66 -12.00 -4.55
CA ARG A 220 -16.64 -11.85 -5.60
C ARG A 220 -17.08 -10.95 -6.76
N TYR A 221 -18.38 -10.89 -7.02
CA TYR A 221 -18.95 -10.17 -8.14
C TYR A 221 -19.97 -9.16 -7.62
N VAL A 222 -19.54 -7.89 -7.53
CA VAL A 222 -20.46 -6.79 -7.27
C VAL A 222 -20.86 -6.21 -8.63
N HIS A 223 -22.09 -6.47 -9.05
CA HIS A 223 -22.66 -5.86 -10.26
C HIS A 223 -23.03 -4.40 -9.95
N GLY A 224 -22.11 -3.47 -10.24
CA GLY A 224 -22.43 -2.05 -10.25
C GLY A 224 -23.21 -1.69 -11.51
N LEU A 225 -24.44 -1.17 -11.34
CA LEU A 225 -25.26 -0.54 -12.38
C LEU A 225 -24.69 0.83 -12.81
#